data_AF-A0A964PN76-F1
#
_entry.id   AF-A0A964PN76-F1
#
_cell.length_a   1.000
_cell.length_b   1.000
_cell.length_c   1.000
_cell.angle_alpha   90.00
_cell.angle_beta   90.00
_cell.angle_gamma   90.00
#
_symmetry.space_group_name_H-M   'P 1'
#
loop_
_entity.id
_entity.type
_entity.pdbx_description
1 polymer ?
#
loop_
_entity_poly.entity_id
_entity_poly.type
_entity_poly.pdbx_seq_one_letter_code
_entity_poly.pdbx_strand_id
1 'polypeptide(L)' 'MSNFSFPRPTDVAPVQTREPITGNCDACGAEALMRYPVLSEGGWYTAVKCQACLHSHSREKWTRLGYVTLLTDSLG' A
#
# COMPACT_ATOMS: atom_id res chain seq x y z
N MET A 1 15.64 -23.19 -23.15
CA MET A 1 16.09 -21.89 -22.61
C MET A 1 14.96 -20.89 -22.82
N SER A 2 14.29 -20.47 -21.75
CA SER A 2 13.23 -19.48 -21.87
C SER A 2 13.85 -18.10 -22.12
N ASN A 3 13.48 -17.48 -23.24
CA ASN A 3 14.00 -16.16 -23.63
C ASN A 3 13.06 -15.09 -23.06
N PHE A 4 13.24 -14.74 -21.79
CA PHE A 4 12.44 -13.69 -21.15
C PHE A 4 12.91 -12.31 -21.60
N SER A 5 11.99 -11.50 -22.11
CA SER A 5 12.23 -10.11 -22.51
C SER A 5 11.63 -9.17 -21.46
N PHE A 6 12.46 -8.29 -20.89
CA PHE A 6 12.07 -7.29 -19.89
C PHE A 6 12.39 -5.88 -20.42
N PRO A 7 11.55 -5.33 -21.31
CA PRO A 7 11.78 -4.01 -21.86
C PRO A 7 11.70 -2.94 -20.75
N ARG A 8 12.37 -1.82 -20.98
CA ARG A 8 12.36 -0.69 -20.05
C ARG A 8 10.92 -0.16 -19.89
N PRO A 9 10.44 0.06 -18.65
CA PRO A 9 9.15 0.70 -18.42
C PRO A 9 9.11 2.12 -19.01
N THR A 10 7.98 2.48 -19.63
CA THR A 10 7.72 3.82 -20.17
C THR A 10 6.97 4.71 -19.19
N ASP A 11 6.39 4.15 -18.14
CA ASP A 11 5.69 4.90 -17.11
C ASP A 11 6.65 5.83 -16.36
N VAL A 12 6.19 7.05 -16.11
CA VAL A 12 7.00 8.10 -15.47
C VAL A 12 7.32 7.74 -14.01
N ALA A 13 6.43 6.99 -13.36
CA ALA A 13 6.59 6.58 -11.97
C ALA A 13 5.85 5.26 -11.69
N PRO A 14 6.33 4.48 -10.70
CA PRO A 14 5.56 3.36 -10.19
C PRO A 14 4.24 3.86 -9.56
N VAL A 15 3.15 3.20 -9.90
CA VAL A 15 1.82 3.50 -9.36
C VAL A 15 1.42 2.41 -8.38
N GLN A 16 0.83 2.82 -7.24
CA GLN A 16 0.19 1.90 -6.31
C GLN A 16 -1.31 2.10 -6.32
N THR A 17 -2.04 0.99 -6.45
CA THR A 17 -3.50 0.99 -6.39
C THR A 17 -3.95 1.37 -4.97
N ARG A 18 -4.98 2.22 -4.90
CA ARG A 18 -5.55 2.71 -3.64
C ARG A 18 -7.05 2.49 -3.67
N GLU A 19 -7.57 1.98 -2.56
CA GLU A 19 -9.00 1.74 -2.37
C GLU A 19 -9.61 2.94 -1.63
N PRO A 20 -10.67 3.58 -2.16
CA PRO A 20 -11.36 4.65 -1.44
C PRO A 20 -12.07 4.10 -0.21
N ILE A 21 -12.00 4.85 0.89
CA ILE A 21 -12.69 4.53 2.15
C ILE A 21 -13.71 5.62 2.44
N THR A 22 -14.95 5.22 2.71
CA THR A 22 -16.02 6.14 3.09
C THR A 22 -15.75 6.78 4.45
N GLY A 23 -16.11 8.06 4.59
CA GLY A 23 -16.02 8.80 5.85
C GLY A 23 -15.04 9.98 5.78
N ASN A 24 -15.06 10.79 6.85
CA ASN A 24 -14.26 12.00 6.96
C ASN A 24 -12.94 11.71 7.67
N CYS A 25 -11.87 12.39 7.26
CA CYS A 25 -10.63 12.41 8.02
C CYS A 25 -10.85 13.06 9.39
N ASP A 26 -10.43 12.37 10.45
CA ASP A 26 -10.44 12.82 11.85
C ASP A 26 -9.53 14.03 12.14
N ALA A 27 -8.58 14.33 11.26
CA ALA A 27 -7.70 15.49 11.42
C ALA A 27 -8.17 16.75 10.67
N CYS A 28 -8.73 16.62 9.46
CA CYS A 28 -9.10 17.78 8.63
C CYS A 28 -10.55 17.82 8.13
N GLY A 29 -11.35 16.78 8.43
CA GLY A 29 -12.76 16.68 8.02
C GLY A 29 -12.99 16.29 6.55
N ALA A 30 -11.97 16.23 5.71
CA ALA A 30 -12.15 15.91 4.28
C ALA A 30 -12.52 14.44 4.04
N GLU A 31 -13.44 14.19 3.09
CA GLU A 31 -13.83 12.85 2.61
C GLU A 31 -12.86 12.33 1.54
N ALA A 32 -11.58 12.29 1.90
CA ALA A 32 -10.49 11.95 0.99
C ALA A 32 -9.65 10.78 1.53
N LEU A 33 -10.28 9.80 2.19
CA LEU A 33 -9.59 8.65 2.78
C LEU A 33 -9.32 7.58 1.72
N MET A 34 -8.09 7.07 1.72
CA MET A 34 -7.65 5.98 0.85
C MET A 34 -6.92 4.92 1.66
N ARG A 35 -7.20 3.64 1.40
CA ARG A 35 -6.53 2.47 1.97
C ARG A 35 -5.53 1.88 0.97
N TYR A 36 -4.29 1.69 1.39
CA TYR A 36 -3.23 1.11 0.56
C TYR A 36 -2.03 0.65 1.40
N PRO A 37 -1.20 -0.27 0.87
CA PRO A 37 0.00 -0.69 1.57
C PRO A 37 1.08 0.38 1.56
N VAL A 38 1.79 0.49 2.68
CA VAL A 38 2.90 1.43 2.87
C VAL A 38 4.07 0.68 3.51
N LEU A 39 5.25 0.83 2.92
CA LEU A 39 6.51 0.41 3.53
C LEU A 39 7.07 1.58 4.36
N SER A 40 7.43 1.30 5.61
CA SER A 40 8.07 2.25 6.52
C SER A 40 9.13 1.54 7.36
N GLU A 41 9.81 2.25 8.25
CA GLU A 41 10.82 1.66 9.14
C GLU A 41 10.32 0.45 9.93
N GLY A 42 9.05 0.46 10.38
CA GLY A 42 8.42 -0.66 11.09
C GLY A 42 8.00 -1.84 10.21
N GLY A 43 8.35 -1.83 8.91
CA GLY A 43 7.94 -2.81 7.92
C GLY A 43 6.70 -2.39 7.11
N TRP A 44 6.00 -3.40 6.59
CA TRP A 44 4.80 -3.22 5.77
C TRP A 44 3.55 -3.05 6.63
N TYR A 45 2.75 -2.06 6.25
CA TYR A 45 1.45 -1.78 6.85
C TYR A 45 0.39 -1.70 5.76
N THR A 46 -0.84 -2.03 6.09
CA THR A 46 -1.99 -1.46 5.40
C THR A 46 -2.42 -0.21 6.13
N ALA A 47 -2.37 0.94 5.44
CA ALA A 47 -2.68 2.23 6.04
C ALA A 47 -3.92 2.84 5.40
N VAL A 48 -4.72 3.54 6.20
CA VAL A 48 -5.74 4.47 5.72
C VAL A 48 -5.20 5.88 5.88
N LYS A 49 -5.00 6.61 4.77
CA LYS A 49 -4.48 7.98 4.81
C LYS A 49 -5.38 8.95 4.06
N CYS A 50 -5.53 10.14 4.63
CA CYS A 50 -6.18 11.26 3.96
C CYS A 50 -5.31 11.78 2.82
N GLN A 51 -5.89 11.92 1.63
CA GLN A 51 -5.21 12.47 0.46
C GLN A 51 -5.14 14.00 0.47
N ALA A 52 -5.95 14.68 1.30
CA ALA A 52 -5.93 16.13 1.44
C ALA A 52 -4.85 16.63 2.42
N CYS A 53 -4.75 16.03 3.62
CA CYS A 53 -3.82 16.50 4.67
C CYS A 53 -2.69 15.50 5.01
N LEU A 54 -2.66 14.33 4.36
CA LEU A 54 -1.66 13.27 4.57
C LEU A 54 -1.66 12.60 5.95
N HIS A 55 -2.62 12.95 6.82
CA HIS A 55 -2.84 12.29 8.10
C HIS A 55 -3.09 10.78 7.93
N SER A 56 -2.56 9.98 8.85
CA SER A 56 -2.77 8.53 8.88
C SER A 56 -3.90 8.22 9.84
N HIS A 57 -5.09 7.94 9.29
CA HIS A 57 -6.27 7.60 10.09
C HIS A 57 -6.09 6.27 10.82
N SER A 58 -5.49 5.28 10.16
CA SER A 58 -5.12 4.01 10.78
C SER A 58 -3.92 3.36 10.10
N ARG A 59 -3.23 2.47 10.83
CA ARG A 59 -2.10 1.68 10.35
C ARG A 59 -2.12 0.29 10.99
N GLU A 60 -2.32 -0.72 10.18
CA GLU A 60 -2.31 -2.13 10.62
C GLU A 60 -1.10 -2.83 10.01
N LYS A 61 -0.36 -3.61 10.83
CA LYS A 61 0.74 -4.42 10.29
C LYS A 61 0.17 -5.38 9.25
N TRP A 62 0.86 -5.50 8.13
CA TRP A 62 0.51 -6.49 7.10
C TRP A 62 1.43 -7.72 7.23
N THR A 63 1.72 -8.39 6.13
CA THR A 63 2.69 -9.49 6.08
C THR A 63 4.12 -8.96 6.13
N ARG A 64 5.06 -9.80 6.53
CA ARG A 64 6.49 -9.44 6.65
C ARG A 64 7.06 -8.86 5.35
N LEU A 65 6.64 -9.38 4.20
CA LEU A 65 7.16 -9.01 2.87
C LEU A 65 6.10 -8.36 1.96
N GLY A 66 5.00 -7.89 2.53
CA GLY A 66 3.93 -7.22 1.80
C GLY A 66 3.33 -8.10 0.70
N TYR A 67 3.56 -7.72 -0.56
CA TYR A 67 3.05 -8.44 -1.73
C TYR A 67 3.66 -9.82 -1.96
N VAL A 68 4.80 -10.13 -1.33
CA VAL A 68 5.45 -11.43 -1.47
C VAL A 68 4.97 -12.36 -0.37
N THR A 69 4.30 -13.44 -0.77
CA THR A 69 3.94 -14.55 0.12
C THR A 69 4.95 -15.67 -0.05
N LEU A 70 5.60 -16.10 1.03
CA LEU A 70 6.50 -17.25 1.01
C LEU A 70 5.70 -18.54 1.21
N LEU A 71 6.18 -19.65 0.63
CA LEU A 71 5.60 -20.97 0.88
C LEU A 71 5.63 -21.32 2.39
N THR A 72 6.66 -20.87 3.10
CA THR A 72 6.75 -21.07 4.56
C THR A 72 5.66 -20.32 5.33
N ASP A 73 5.08 -19.27 4.78
CA ASP A 73 3.97 -18.54 5.41
C ASP A 73 2.67 -19.39 5.42
N SER A 74 2.64 -20.49 4.66
CA SER A 74 1.52 -21.46 4.61
C SER A 74 1.71 -22.69 5.52
N LEU A 75 2.86 -22.84 6.16
CA LEU A 75 3.23 -23.99 6.98
C LEU A 75 2.84 -23.83 8.47
N GLY A 76 1.69 -23.21 8.74
CA GLY A 76 1.24 -22.85 10.10
C GLY A 76 1.38 -23.95 11.15
#